data_AF-A0A7C6W7J9-F1
#
_entry.id   AF-A0A7C6W7J9-F1
#
_cell.length_a   1.000
_cell.length_b   1.000
_cell.length_c   1.000
_cell.angle_alpha   90.00
_cell.angle_beta   90.00
_cell.angle_gamma   90.00
#
_symmetry.space_group_name_H-M   'P 1'
#
loop_
_entity.id
_entity.type
_entity.pdbx_description
1 polymer ?
#
loop_
_entity_poly.entity_id
_entity_poly.type
_entity_poly.pdbx_seq_one_letter_code
_entity_poly.pdbx_strand_id
1 'polypeptide(L)' 'VKIVQTPQVFPAHLIKEAYEVKYNSLFTDDATVAESNNIAVKLIQGDDANIKVTTMHDVHYASYLLNISGKESF' A
#
# COMPACT_ATOMS: atom_id res chain seq x y z
N VAL A 1 -5.12 12.54 7.99
CA VAL A 1 -5.03 11.65 6.81
C VAL A 1 -4.27 10.42 7.23
N LYS A 2 -4.82 9.21 7.01
CA LYS A 2 -4.06 7.97 7.23
C LYS A 2 -3.25 7.70 5.95
N ILE A 3 -1.94 7.49 6.08
CA ILE A 3 -1.08 7.13 4.95
C ILE A 3 -1.10 5.61 4.88
N VAL A 4 -1.72 5.06 3.84
CA VAL A 4 -1.84 3.61 3.64
C VAL A 4 -0.68 3.12 2.78
N GLN A 5 -0.10 1.97 3.14
CA GLN A 5 0.99 1.32 2.43
C GLN A 5 0.53 0.04 1.73
N THR A 6 1.38 -0.47 0.84
CA THR A 6 1.29 -1.83 0.27
C THR A 6 2.41 -2.70 0.85
N PRO A 7 2.31 -4.04 0.88
CA PRO A 7 1.25 -4.87 0.31
C PRO A 7 -0.08 -4.74 1.05
N GLN A 8 -1.17 -4.75 0.29
CA GLN A 8 -2.52 -4.95 0.79
C GLN A 8 -2.94 -6.37 0.40
N VAL A 9 -3.58 -7.11 1.31
CA VAL A 9 -3.89 -8.53 1.09
C VAL A 9 -5.36 -8.79 1.37
N PHE A 10 -6.03 -9.44 0.42
CA PHE A 10 -7.44 -9.77 0.48
C PHE A 10 -7.71 -11.19 -0.02
N PRO A 11 -8.77 -11.86 0.45
CA PRO A 11 -9.27 -13.05 -0.21
C PRO A 11 -9.61 -12.75 -1.67
N ALA A 12 -9.03 -13.51 -2.59
CA ALA A 12 -9.09 -13.22 -4.02
C ALA A 12 -10.53 -13.14 -4.59
N HIS A 13 -11.46 -13.94 -4.06
CA HIS A 13 -12.85 -13.92 -4.51
C HIS A 13 -13.58 -12.63 -4.07
N LEU A 14 -13.40 -12.20 -2.82
CA LEU A 14 -14.05 -11.01 -2.28
C LEU A 14 -13.57 -9.73 -2.97
N ILE A 15 -12.25 -9.59 -3.15
CA ILE A 15 -11.73 -8.37 -3.78
C ILE A 15 -12.15 -8.29 -5.25
N LYS A 16 -12.17 -9.42 -5.98
CA LYS A 16 -12.64 -9.45 -7.37
C LYS A 16 -14.11 -9.02 -7.48
N GLU A 17 -14.98 -9.53 -6.61
CA GLU A 17 -16.39 -9.10 -6.53
C GLU A 17 -16.51 -7.59 -6.25
N ALA A 18 -15.69 -7.06 -5.34
CA ALA A 18 -15.67 -5.64 -5.03
C ALA A 18 -15.29 -4.76 -6.24
N TYR A 19 -14.47 -5.26 -7.18
CA TYR A 19 -14.10 -4.56 -8.41
C TYR A 19 -15.17 -4.60 -9.51
N GLU A 20 -16.28 -5.32 -9.34
CA GLU A 20 -17.37 -5.37 -10.34
C GLU A 20 -18.21 -4.08 -10.38
N VAL A 21 -17.98 -3.16 -9.44
CA VAL A 21 -18.64 -1.85 -9.39
C VAL A 21 -18.04 -0.86 -10.40
N LYS A 22 -18.79 0.18 -10.77
CA LYS A 22 -18.25 1.26 -11.60
C LYS A 22 -17.14 2.00 -10.88
N TYR A 23 -16.10 2.39 -11.62
CA TYR A 23 -15.03 3.22 -11.11
C TYR A 23 -15.58 4.48 -10.42
N ASN A 24 -15.02 4.78 -9.26
CA ASN A 24 -15.29 5.98 -8.48
C ASN A 24 -13.94 6.68 -8.23
N SER A 25 -13.89 8.01 -8.38
CA SER A 25 -12.68 8.80 -8.12
C SER A 25 -12.23 8.78 -6.65
N LEU A 26 -13.08 8.31 -5.75
CA LEU A 26 -12.74 8.06 -4.35
C LEU A 26 -11.91 6.78 -4.15
N PHE A 27 -11.81 5.90 -5.16
CA PHE A 27 -10.96 4.72 -5.10
C PHE A 27 -9.51 5.10 -5.34
N THR A 28 -8.72 5.08 -4.27
CA THR A 28 -7.29 5.45 -4.30
C THR A 28 -6.36 4.26 -4.11
N ASP A 29 -6.88 3.17 -3.57
CA ASP A 29 -6.20 1.89 -3.37
C ASP A 29 -7.21 0.73 -3.28
N ASP A 30 -6.73 -0.51 -3.14
CA ASP A 30 -7.59 -1.70 -3.09
C ASP A 30 -8.43 -1.74 -1.80
N ALA A 31 -7.93 -1.16 -0.70
CA ALA A 31 -8.67 -1.05 0.57
C ALA A 31 -9.92 -0.18 0.44
N THR A 32 -9.84 0.96 -0.25
CA THR A 32 -11.02 1.82 -0.50
C THR A 32 -12.07 1.13 -1.38
N VAL A 33 -11.64 0.29 -2.34
CA VAL A 33 -12.56 -0.54 -3.13
C VAL A 33 -13.22 -1.58 -2.22
N ALA A 34 -12.45 -2.29 -1.39
CA ALA A 34 -12.95 -3.29 -0.47
C ALA A 34 -13.96 -2.70 0.54
N GLU A 35 -13.64 -1.56 1.16
CA GLU A 35 -14.53 -0.87 2.10
C GLU A 35 -15.85 -0.44 1.46
N SER A 36 -15.81 0.00 0.19
CA SER A 36 -17.03 0.36 -0.56
C SER A 36 -17.96 -0.82 -0.81
N ASN A 37 -17.43 -2.05 -0.74
CA ASN A 37 -18.16 -3.30 -0.84
C ASN A 37 -18.44 -3.95 0.53
N ASN A 38 -18.33 -3.17 1.62
CA ASN A 38 -18.54 -3.62 3.01
C ASN A 38 -17.56 -4.70 3.49
N ILE A 39 -16.41 -4.87 2.83
CA ILE A 39 -15.36 -5.77 3.29
C ILE A 39 -14.60 -5.07 4.42
N ALA A 40 -14.51 -5.73 5.58
CA ALA A 40 -13.81 -5.18 6.73
C ALA A 40 -12.28 -5.14 6.49
N VAL A 41 -11.70 -3.95 6.59
CA VAL A 41 -10.25 -3.74 6.49
C VAL A 41 -9.63 -3.65 7.89
N LYS A 42 -8.54 -4.38 8.10
CA LYS A 42 -7.73 -4.29 9.32
C LYS A 42 -6.43 -3.57 9.03
N LEU A 43 -6.15 -2.52 9.80
CA LEU A 43 -4.86 -1.84 9.75
C LEU A 43 -3.82 -2.61 10.56
N ILE A 44 -2.64 -2.74 9.98
CA ILE A 44 -1.44 -3.30 10.62
C ILE A 44 -0.38 -2.19 10.63
N GLN A 45 0.46 -2.18 11.66
CA GLN A 45 1.58 -1.23 11.73
C GLN A 45 2.50 -1.45 10.53
N GLY A 46 2.69 -0.39 9.75
CA GLY A 46 3.60 -0.37 8.60
C GLY A 46 5.04 -0.07 9.01
N ASP A 47 5.90 0.00 8.00
CA ASP A 47 7.32 0.36 8.13
C ASP A 47 7.55 1.72 7.46
N ASP A 48 8.13 2.67 8.18
CA ASP A 48 8.42 4.01 7.65
C ASP A 48 9.45 3.96 6.49
N ALA A 49 10.25 2.90 6.40
CA ALA A 49 11.15 2.66 5.28
C ALA A 49 10.44 2.15 4.01
N ASN A 50 9.19 1.67 4.13
CA ASN A 50 8.37 1.21 3.00
C ASN A 50 7.71 2.38 2.28
N ILE A 51 8.54 3.23 1.67
CA ILE A 51 8.11 4.44 1.00
C ILE A 51 7.61 4.15 -0.42
N LYS A 52 6.65 4.96 -0.87
CA LYS A 52 6.34 5.09 -2.29
C LYS A 52 7.25 6.14 -2.89
N VAL A 53 8.08 5.76 -3.86
CA VAL A 53 8.93 6.72 -4.60
C VAL A 53 8.05 7.50 -5.58
N THR A 54 7.86 8.79 -5.32
CA THR A 54 7.03 9.71 -6.13
C THR A 54 7.74 10.96 -6.58
N THR A 55 8.88 11.29 -5.97
CA THR A 55 9.71 12.46 -6.24
C THR A 55 11.19 12.08 -6.35
N MET A 56 12.01 12.99 -6.88
CA MET A 56 13.47 12.81 -6.88
C MET A 56 14.07 12.77 -5.47
N HIS A 57 13.45 13.44 -4.50
CA HIS A 57 13.88 13.35 -3.11
C HIS A 57 13.71 11.92 -2.59
N ASP A 58 12.58 11.27 -2.90
CA ASP A 58 12.32 9.88 -2.51
C ASP A 58 13.33 8.92 -3.14
N VAL A 59 13.84 9.19 -4.34
CA VAL A 59 14.89 8.38 -4.99
C VAL A 59 16.19 8.41 -4.17
N HIS A 60 16.61 9.61 -3.74
CA HIS A 60 17.80 9.74 -2.88
C HIS A 60 17.60 9.06 -1.53
N TYR A 61 16.41 9.20 -0.94
CA TYR A 61 16.08 8.56 0.33
C TYR A 61 16.01 7.03 0.22
N ALA A 62 15.35 6.48 -0.80
CA ALA A 62 15.34 5.05 -1.09
C ALA A 62 16.76 4.49 -1.27
N SER A 63 17.61 5.24 -1.98
CA SER A 63 19.02 4.86 -2.17
C SER A 63 19.77 4.82 -0.84
N TYR A 64 19.53 5.79 0.05
CA TYR A 64 20.09 5.78 1.39
C TYR A 64 19.61 4.55 2.19
N LEU A 65 18.31 4.28 2.20
CA LEU A 65 17.71 3.13 2.88
C LEU A 65 18.31 1.80 2.40
N LEU A 66 18.49 1.61 1.09
CA LEU A 66 19.09 0.39 0.54
C LEU A 66 20.57 0.22 0.93
N ASN A 67 21.32 1.31 1.02
CA ASN A 67 22.74 1.28 1.40
C ASN A 67 22.96 0.99 2.89
N ILE A 68 22.05 1.42 3.77
CA ILE A 68 22.13 1.07 5.20
C ILE A 68 21.68 -0.38 5.44
N SER A 69 20.66 -0.85 4.71
CA SER A 69 20.15 -2.22 4.83
C SER A 69 21.12 -3.26 4.25
N GLY A 70 22.03 -2.85 3.35
CA GLY A 70 23.11 -3.68 2.83
C GLY A 70 24.24 -3.98 3.84
N LYS A 71 24.20 -3.46 5.08
CA LYS A 71 25.17 -3.79 6.14
C LYS A 71 24.75 -4.93 7.07
N GLU A 72 23.54 -5.46 6.93
CA GLU A 72 23.14 -6.70 7.61
C GLU A 72 22.81 -7.78 6.58
N SER A 73 23.84 -8.48 6.07
CA SER A 73 23.73 -9.85 5.53
C SER A 73 25.11 -10.41 5.15
N PHE A 74 25.52 -11.42 5.94
CA PHE A 74 26.63 -12.39 5.87
C PHE A 74 28.04 -11.94 6.29
#